data_AF-A0A095Y315-F1
#
_entry.id   AF-A0A095Y315-F1
#
_cell.length_a   1.000
_cell.length_b   1.000
_cell.length_c   1.000
_cell.angle_alpha   90.00
_cell.angle_beta   90.00
_cell.angle_gamma   90.00
#
_symmetry.space_group_name_H-M   'P 1'
#
loop_
_entity.id
_entity.type
_entity.pdbx_description
1 polymer ?
#
loop_
_entity_poly.entity_id
_entity_poly.type
_entity_poly.pdbx_seq_one_letter_code
_entity_poly.pdbx_strand_id
1 'polypeptide(L)'
;MDEIHRGLVKKYHTLCTLLGISDDEKKTIAASYGVESSRDIDTHDLIDICGKLSAQLSKKQGDDTDKLRKRVMAAIGSWLRSTGRTSNASVIKGIACRCTGYSDFNKIPRERLRNLIGLFNNKQTDARQAEAVKQAMLSETLARYAGGDNVAQA
;
A
#
# COMPACT_ATOMS: atom_id res chain seq x y z
N MET A 1 -33.74 -22.14 13.87
CA MET A 1 -32.87 -21.22 13.12
C MET A 1 -32.24 -22.06 12.02
N ASP A 2 -32.65 -21.81 10.77
CA ASP A 2 -32.29 -22.63 9.61
C ASP A 2 -30.77 -22.57 9.30
N GLU A 3 -30.23 -23.62 8.67
CA GLU A 3 -28.79 -23.72 8.38
C GLU A 3 -28.32 -22.63 7.43
N ILE A 4 -29.13 -22.29 6.43
CA ILE A 4 -28.88 -21.22 5.47
C ILE A 4 -28.84 -19.87 6.20
N HIS A 5 -29.83 -19.62 7.03
CA HIS A 5 -29.95 -18.39 7.81
C HIS A 5 -28.74 -18.18 8.74
N ARG A 6 -28.32 -19.23 9.46
CA ARG A 6 -27.10 -19.21 10.29
C ARG A 6 -25.83 -18.92 9.48
N GLY A 7 -25.73 -19.48 8.27
CA GLY A 7 -24.63 -19.22 7.34
C GLY A 7 -24.56 -17.75 6.92
N LEU A 8 -25.72 -17.15 6.63
CA LEU A 8 -25.81 -15.74 6.25
C LEU A 8 -25.44 -14.80 7.40
N VAL A 9 -25.88 -15.07 8.62
CA VAL A 9 -25.47 -14.28 9.80
C VAL A 9 -23.95 -14.30 9.99
N LYS A 10 -23.30 -15.47 9.84
CA LYS A 10 -21.83 -15.58 9.89
C LYS A 10 -21.15 -14.76 8.80
N LYS A 11 -21.67 -14.81 7.57
CA LYS A 11 -21.17 -14.03 6.43
C LYS A 11 -21.30 -12.54 6.69
N TYR A 12 -22.45 -12.09 7.20
CA TYR A 12 -22.70 -10.71 7.60
C TYR A 12 -21.62 -10.21 8.57
N HIS A 13 -21.40 -10.91 9.69
CA HIS A 13 -20.39 -10.48 10.67
C HIS A 13 -18.98 -10.45 10.10
N THR A 14 -18.64 -11.42 9.25
CA THR A 14 -17.33 -11.45 8.58
C THR A 14 -17.14 -10.22 7.68
N LEU A 15 -18.16 -9.86 6.89
CA LEU A 15 -18.13 -8.68 6.03
C LEU A 15 -18.05 -7.38 6.85
N CYS A 16 -18.79 -7.28 7.96
CA CYS A 16 -18.70 -6.14 8.86
C CYS A 16 -17.28 -5.98 9.42
N THR A 17 -16.65 -7.07 9.88
CA THR A 17 -15.27 -7.05 10.37
C THR A 17 -14.29 -6.61 9.28
N LEU A 18 -14.42 -7.10 8.06
CA LEU A 18 -13.55 -6.72 6.94
C LEU A 18 -13.73 -5.25 6.50
N LEU A 19 -14.94 -4.72 6.66
CA LEU A 19 -15.23 -3.31 6.39
C LEU A 19 -14.80 -2.38 7.54
N GLY A 20 -14.63 -2.91 8.75
CA GLY A 20 -14.33 -2.14 9.96
C GLY A 20 -15.57 -1.56 10.63
N ILE A 21 -16.75 -2.16 10.40
CA ILE A 21 -18.01 -1.75 11.01
C ILE A 21 -17.99 -2.17 12.49
N SER A 22 -18.14 -1.19 13.38
CA SER A 22 -18.17 -1.34 14.83
C SER A 22 -19.45 -2.06 15.31
N ASP A 23 -19.46 -2.52 16.54
CA ASP A 23 -20.62 -3.22 17.09
C ASP A 23 -21.85 -2.32 17.26
N ASP A 24 -21.65 -1.02 17.53
CA ASP A 24 -22.76 -0.07 17.62
C ASP A 24 -23.34 0.26 16.24
N GLU A 25 -22.50 0.32 15.20
CA GLU A 25 -22.98 0.43 13.81
C GLU A 25 -23.72 -0.85 13.39
N LYS A 26 -23.27 -2.04 13.81
CA LYS A 26 -24.01 -3.30 13.55
C LYS A 26 -25.39 -3.30 14.19
N LYS A 27 -25.52 -2.78 15.42
CA LYS A 27 -26.83 -2.61 16.08
C LYS A 27 -27.71 -1.61 15.35
N THR A 28 -27.12 -0.52 14.86
CA THR A 28 -27.84 0.47 14.05
C THR A 28 -28.35 -0.15 12.75
N ILE A 29 -27.55 -1.00 12.10
CA ILE A 29 -27.99 -1.77 10.94
C ILE A 29 -29.16 -2.68 11.32
N ALA A 30 -29.06 -3.48 12.39
CA ALA A 30 -30.17 -4.33 12.84
C ALA A 30 -31.45 -3.54 13.14
N ALA A 31 -31.32 -2.41 13.85
CA ALA A 31 -32.44 -1.53 14.19
C ALA A 31 -33.13 -0.94 12.95
N SER A 32 -32.41 -0.72 11.85
CA SER A 32 -33.01 -0.28 10.58
C SER A 32 -33.96 -1.31 9.96
N TYR A 33 -33.82 -2.59 10.33
CA TYR A 33 -34.73 -3.68 9.96
C TYR A 33 -35.77 -3.96 11.07
N GLY A 34 -35.88 -3.09 12.08
CA GLY A 34 -36.84 -3.21 13.17
C GLY A 34 -36.48 -4.29 14.21
N VAL A 35 -35.23 -4.77 14.23
CA VAL A 35 -34.79 -5.84 15.12
C VAL A 35 -33.59 -5.43 15.97
N GLU A 36 -33.44 -6.02 17.15
CA GLU A 36 -32.32 -5.71 18.06
C GLU A 36 -31.05 -6.51 17.72
N SER A 37 -31.21 -7.64 17.02
CA SER A 37 -30.13 -8.55 16.71
C SER A 37 -30.09 -8.89 15.23
N SER A 38 -28.89 -9.00 14.67
CA SER A 38 -28.67 -9.50 13.31
C SER A 38 -29.13 -10.95 13.12
N ARG A 39 -29.38 -11.68 14.22
CA ARG A 39 -29.94 -13.04 14.22
C ARG A 39 -31.44 -13.07 13.96
N ASP A 40 -32.11 -11.93 14.11
CA ASP A 40 -33.56 -11.80 13.99
C ASP A 40 -33.95 -11.11 12.66
N ILE A 41 -32.97 -10.64 11.89
CA ILE A 41 -33.18 -10.10 10.53
C ILE A 41 -33.72 -11.23 9.65
N ASP A 42 -34.66 -10.95 8.75
CA ASP A 42 -35.17 -11.97 7.82
C ASP A 42 -34.06 -12.50 6.88
N THR A 43 -34.22 -13.74 6.42
CA THR A 43 -33.24 -14.38 5.52
C THR A 43 -33.07 -13.60 4.22
N HIS A 44 -34.17 -13.09 3.64
CA HIS A 44 -34.12 -12.29 2.42
C HIS A 44 -33.34 -10.99 2.64
N ASP A 45 -33.60 -10.30 3.75
CA ASP A 45 -32.91 -9.07 4.10
C ASP A 45 -31.42 -9.30 4.38
N LEU A 46 -31.06 -10.40 5.04
CA LEU A 46 -29.65 -10.79 5.22
C LEU A 46 -28.93 -11.04 3.90
N ILE A 47 -29.61 -11.62 2.90
CA ILE A 47 -29.03 -11.82 1.57
C ILE A 47 -28.72 -10.46 0.93
N ASP A 48 -29.67 -9.52 0.96
CA ASP A 48 -29.50 -8.19 0.39
C ASP A 48 -28.38 -7.40 1.10
N ILE A 49 -28.38 -7.39 2.44
CA ILE A 49 -27.31 -6.75 3.23
C ILE A 49 -25.95 -7.35 2.90
N CYS A 50 -25.84 -8.69 2.88
CA CYS A 50 -24.59 -9.36 2.53
C CYS A 50 -24.14 -8.99 1.11
N GLY A 51 -25.07 -8.85 0.15
CA GLY A 51 -24.79 -8.39 -1.20
C GLY A 51 -24.21 -6.97 -1.22
N LYS A 52 -24.87 -6.03 -0.54
CA LYS A 52 -24.43 -4.63 -0.43
C LYS A 52 -23.07 -4.50 0.24
N LEU A 53 -22.85 -5.18 1.38
CA LEU A 53 -21.57 -5.17 2.10
C LEU A 53 -20.45 -5.80 1.27
N SER A 54 -20.74 -6.88 0.53
CA SER A 54 -19.76 -7.50 -0.37
C SER A 54 -19.34 -6.53 -1.48
N ALA A 55 -20.30 -5.85 -2.12
CA ALA A 55 -20.02 -4.86 -3.15
C ALA A 55 -19.20 -3.67 -2.61
N GLN A 56 -19.53 -3.18 -1.42
CA GLN A 56 -18.75 -2.13 -0.75
C GLN A 56 -17.31 -2.59 -0.46
N LEU A 57 -17.13 -3.82 0.02
CA LEU A 57 -15.81 -4.37 0.30
C LEU A 57 -14.98 -4.49 -0.98
N SER A 58 -15.56 -5.00 -2.08
CA SER A 58 -14.89 -5.06 -3.38
C SER A 58 -14.48 -3.67 -3.87
N LYS A 59 -15.34 -2.65 -3.70
CA LYS A 59 -15.02 -1.26 -4.04
C LYS A 59 -13.85 -0.72 -3.19
N LYS A 60 -13.88 -0.92 -1.87
CA LYS A 60 -12.81 -0.53 -0.94
C LYS A 60 -11.47 -1.17 -1.32
N GLN A 61 -11.47 -2.47 -1.61
CA GLN A 61 -10.27 -3.19 -2.03
C GLN A 61 -9.74 -2.69 -3.38
N GLY A 62 -10.62 -2.33 -4.31
CA GLY A 62 -10.25 -1.68 -5.57
C GLY A 62 -9.55 -0.34 -5.37
N ASP A 63 -10.13 0.54 -4.55
CA ASP A 63 -9.57 1.86 -4.22
C ASP A 63 -8.20 1.75 -3.51
N ASP A 64 -8.06 0.85 -2.55
CA ASP A 64 -6.77 0.58 -1.91
C ASP A 64 -5.70 0.14 -2.91
N THR A 65 -6.08 -0.68 -3.89
CA THR A 65 -5.16 -1.16 -4.92
C THR A 65 -4.76 -0.02 -5.85
N ASP A 66 -5.68 0.87 -6.21
CA ASP A 66 -5.38 2.07 -6.98
C ASP A 66 -4.43 3.03 -6.25
N LYS A 67 -4.63 3.22 -4.94
CA LYS A 67 -3.68 3.97 -4.10
C LYS A 67 -2.29 3.34 -4.11
N LEU A 68 -2.19 2.01 -4.02
CA LEU A 68 -0.91 1.31 -4.14
C LEU A 68 -0.27 1.52 -5.52
N ARG A 69 -1.05 1.48 -6.60
CA ARG A 69 -0.57 1.74 -7.96
C ARG A 69 0.00 3.15 -8.10
N LYS A 70 -0.70 4.16 -7.59
CA LYS A 70 -0.21 5.56 -7.56
C LYS A 70 1.08 5.68 -6.77
N ARG A 71 1.19 5.02 -5.61
CA ARG A 71 2.41 5.00 -4.79
C ARG A 71 3.59 4.32 -5.48
N VAL A 72 3.37 3.21 -6.20
CA VAL A 72 4.40 2.57 -7.01
C VAL A 72 4.91 3.53 -8.08
N MET A 73 4.00 4.22 -8.79
CA MET A 73 4.39 5.19 -9.80
C MET A 73 5.22 6.33 -9.20
N ALA A 74 4.84 6.83 -8.03
CA ALA A 74 5.59 7.87 -7.32
C ALA A 74 6.99 7.39 -6.89
N ALA A 75 7.10 6.18 -6.31
CA ALA A 75 8.37 5.62 -5.86
C ALA A 75 9.36 5.42 -7.03
N ILE A 76 8.90 4.81 -8.13
CA ILE A 76 9.73 4.61 -9.33
C ILE A 76 10.09 5.95 -9.98
N GLY A 77 9.13 6.87 -10.10
CA GLY A 77 9.37 8.19 -10.67
C GLY A 77 10.37 9.02 -9.84
N SER A 78 10.28 8.95 -8.51
CA SER A 78 11.26 9.58 -7.60
C SER A 78 12.66 9.01 -7.78
N TRP A 79 12.77 7.68 -7.84
CA TRP A 79 14.05 7.02 -8.07
C TRP A 79 14.65 7.41 -9.43
N LEU A 80 13.87 7.41 -10.52
CA LEU A 80 14.35 7.83 -11.84
C LEU A 80 14.89 9.27 -11.83
N ARG A 81 14.19 10.21 -11.18
CA ARG A 81 14.66 11.59 -11.02
C ARG A 81 15.97 11.66 -10.25
N SER A 82 16.12 10.89 -9.17
CA SER A 82 17.40 10.85 -8.43
C SER A 82 18.57 10.30 -9.24
N THR A 83 18.30 9.53 -10.30
CA THR A 83 19.32 9.03 -11.24
C THR A 83 19.51 9.92 -12.47
N GLY A 84 18.89 11.10 -12.52
CA GLY A 84 18.97 12.02 -13.67
C GLY A 84 18.25 11.52 -14.93
N ARG A 85 17.39 10.50 -14.83
CA ARG A 85 16.66 9.93 -15.97
C ARG A 85 15.31 10.61 -16.15
N THR A 86 14.95 10.89 -17.40
CA THR A 86 13.60 11.33 -17.75
C THR A 86 12.59 10.23 -17.47
N SER A 87 11.42 10.60 -16.95
CA SER A 87 10.38 9.65 -16.58
C SER A 87 9.02 10.12 -17.07
N ASN A 88 8.26 9.19 -17.64
CA ASN A 88 6.85 9.38 -17.98
C ASN A 88 6.06 8.14 -17.50
N ALA A 89 4.73 8.24 -17.51
CA ALA A 89 3.87 7.20 -16.97
C ALA A 89 4.08 5.83 -17.66
N SER A 90 4.36 5.81 -18.97
CA SER A 90 4.60 4.57 -19.72
C SER A 90 5.90 3.89 -19.29
N VAL A 91 6.99 4.66 -19.18
CA VAL A 91 8.29 4.16 -18.72
C VAL A 91 8.19 3.61 -17.30
N ILE A 92 7.54 4.34 -16.40
CA ILE A 92 7.35 3.94 -15.00
C ILE A 92 6.58 2.62 -14.92
N LYS A 93 5.45 2.51 -15.64
CA LYS A 93 4.65 1.28 -15.69
C LYS A 93 5.44 0.12 -16.30
N GLY A 94 6.20 0.36 -17.37
CA GLY A 94 7.06 -0.63 -18.00
C GLY A 94 8.15 -1.17 -17.07
N ILE A 95 8.74 -0.31 -16.22
CA ILE A 95 9.70 -0.76 -15.18
C ILE A 95 8.99 -1.65 -14.16
N ALA A 96 7.82 -1.24 -13.65
CA ALA A 96 7.07 -2.05 -12.69
C ALA A 96 6.71 -3.43 -13.26
N CYS A 97 6.28 -3.49 -14.52
CA CYS A 97 6.01 -4.73 -15.24
C CYS A 97 7.26 -5.62 -15.34
N ARG A 98 8.40 -5.07 -15.79
CA ARG A 98 9.67 -5.82 -15.88
C ARG A 98 10.17 -6.33 -14.54
N CYS A 99 10.06 -5.53 -13.47
CA CYS A 99 10.46 -5.94 -12.13
C CYS A 99 9.58 -7.06 -11.55
N THR A 100 8.33 -7.19 -12.02
CA THR A 100 7.38 -8.15 -11.46
C THR A 100 7.08 -9.34 -12.36
N GLY A 101 7.42 -9.27 -13.64
CA GLY A 101 7.11 -10.30 -14.65
C GLY A 101 5.71 -10.21 -15.25
N TYR A 102 4.92 -9.18 -14.89
CA TYR A 102 3.56 -9.00 -15.41
C TYR A 102 3.57 -8.21 -16.72
N SER A 103 2.71 -8.57 -17.66
CA SER A 103 2.58 -7.86 -18.95
C SER A 103 1.83 -6.53 -18.83
N ASP A 104 1.00 -6.37 -17.80
CA ASP A 104 0.17 -5.20 -17.56
C ASP A 104 0.27 -4.77 -16.10
N PHE A 105 0.50 -3.47 -15.90
CA PHE A 105 0.60 -2.84 -14.59
C PHE A 105 -0.67 -3.01 -13.75
N ASN A 106 -1.85 -3.02 -14.39
CA ASN A 106 -3.11 -3.20 -13.69
C ASN A 106 -3.31 -4.62 -13.17
N LYS A 107 -2.60 -5.62 -13.74
CA LYS A 107 -2.64 -7.02 -13.31
C LYS A 107 -1.70 -7.34 -12.15
N ILE A 108 -0.84 -6.40 -11.76
CA ILE A 108 0.09 -6.61 -10.63
C ILE A 108 -0.74 -6.69 -9.32
N PRO A 109 -0.63 -7.79 -8.55
CA PRO A 109 -1.39 -7.95 -7.32
C PRO A 109 -0.89 -7.02 -6.21
N ARG A 110 -1.78 -6.70 -5.25
CA ARG A 110 -1.54 -5.76 -4.13
C ARG A 110 -0.20 -5.99 -3.43
N GLU A 111 0.13 -7.24 -3.16
CA GLU A 111 1.35 -7.58 -2.43
C GLU A 111 2.62 -7.27 -3.23
N ARG A 112 2.59 -7.57 -4.53
CA ARG A 112 3.71 -7.22 -5.42
C ARG A 112 3.85 -5.70 -5.57
N LEU A 113 2.75 -4.95 -5.56
CA LEU A 113 2.80 -3.48 -5.53
C LEU A 113 3.48 -2.96 -4.26
N ARG A 114 3.18 -3.53 -3.07
CA ARG A 114 3.85 -3.15 -1.81
C ARG A 114 5.35 -3.42 -1.86
N ASN A 115 5.75 -4.58 -2.38
CA ASN A 115 7.16 -4.93 -2.54
C ASN A 115 7.90 -3.95 -3.45
N LEU A 116 7.28 -3.52 -4.56
CA LEU A 116 7.85 -2.51 -5.44
C LEU A 116 8.06 -1.17 -4.71
N ILE A 117 7.09 -0.72 -3.92
CA ILE A 117 7.22 0.52 -3.15
C ILE A 117 8.44 0.44 -2.22
N GLY A 118 8.54 -0.64 -1.43
CA GLY A 118 9.68 -0.85 -0.53
C GLY A 118 11.01 -0.90 -1.29
N LEU A 119 11.07 -1.67 -2.38
CA LEU A 119 12.27 -1.82 -3.20
C LEU A 119 12.82 -0.47 -3.70
N PHE A 120 11.96 0.35 -4.32
CA PHE A 120 12.41 1.62 -4.91
C PHE A 120 12.71 2.68 -3.86
N ASN A 121 12.00 2.68 -2.74
CA ASN A 121 12.33 3.55 -1.60
C ASN A 121 13.69 3.18 -1.01
N ASN A 122 13.96 1.90 -0.78
CA ASN A 122 15.25 1.45 -0.24
C ASN A 122 16.39 1.79 -1.19
N LYS A 123 16.23 1.55 -2.51
CA LYS A 123 17.22 1.98 -3.51
C LYS A 123 17.58 3.46 -3.41
N GLN A 124 16.61 4.33 -3.14
CA GLN A 124 16.87 5.76 -3.00
C GLN A 124 17.54 6.10 -1.66
N THR A 125 17.09 5.49 -0.56
CA THR A 125 17.68 5.67 0.77
C THR A 125 19.14 5.20 0.78
N ASP A 126 19.41 3.99 0.30
CA ASP A 126 20.73 3.39 0.29
C ASP A 126 21.70 4.19 -0.59
N ALA A 127 21.23 4.67 -1.75
CA ALA A 127 22.03 5.54 -2.61
C ALA A 127 22.40 6.87 -1.93
N ARG A 128 21.47 7.48 -1.18
CA ARG A 128 21.75 8.72 -0.43
C ARG A 128 22.74 8.48 0.71
N GLN A 129 22.61 7.36 1.42
CA GLN A 129 23.52 6.99 2.49
C GLN A 129 24.94 6.73 1.96
N ALA A 130 25.06 6.02 0.83
CA ALA A 130 26.34 5.79 0.19
C ALA A 130 27.04 7.09 -0.21
N GLU A 131 26.30 8.06 -0.78
CA GLU A 131 26.89 9.37 -1.11
C GLU A 131 27.29 10.16 0.15
N ALA A 132 26.51 10.11 1.22
CA ALA A 132 26.87 10.76 2.49
C ALA A 132 28.18 10.19 3.08
N VAL A 133 28.36 8.87 3.05
CA VAL A 133 29.61 8.22 3.49
C VAL A 133 30.78 8.67 2.62
N LYS A 134 30.61 8.69 1.30
CA LYS A 134 31.64 9.15 0.36
C LYS A 134 32.05 10.60 0.64
N GLN A 135 31.09 11.50 0.88
CA GLN A 135 31.38 12.90 1.19
C GLN A 135 32.13 13.05 2.53
N ALA A 136 31.74 12.28 3.55
CA ALA A 136 32.46 12.25 4.82
C ALA A 136 33.93 11.81 4.64
N MET A 137 34.17 10.73 3.90
CA MET A 137 35.53 10.24 3.61
C MET A 137 36.37 11.27 2.85
N LEU A 138 35.78 11.97 1.87
CA LEU A 138 36.45 13.03 1.13
C LEU A 138 36.81 14.20 2.04
N SER A 139 35.88 14.64 2.90
CA SER A 139 36.12 15.74 3.83
C SER A 139 37.23 15.43 4.84
N GLU A 140 37.27 14.20 5.36
CA GLU A 140 38.31 13.75 6.27
C GLU A 140 39.67 13.71 5.57
N THR A 141 39.71 13.19 4.34
CA THR A 141 40.94 13.14 3.53
C THR A 141 41.48 14.54 3.28
N LEU A 142 40.62 15.47 2.85
CA LEU A 142 41.00 16.86 2.62
C LEU A 142 41.49 17.55 3.90
N ALA A 143 40.83 17.31 5.05
CA ALA A 143 41.26 17.86 6.33
C ALA A 143 42.64 17.34 6.76
N ARG A 144 42.96 16.06 6.50
CA ARG A 144 44.28 15.49 6.77
C ARG A 144 45.38 16.14 5.92
N TYR A 145 45.12 16.39 4.64
CA TYR A 145 46.08 17.10 3.78
C TYR A 145 46.24 18.57 4.18
N ALA A 146 45.15 19.28 4.49
CA ALA A 146 45.21 20.68 4.92
C ALA A 146 45.91 20.87 6.29
N GLY A 147 45.88 19.86 7.17
CA GLY A 147 46.62 19.87 8.43
C GLY A 147 48.12 19.56 8.32
N GLY A 148 48.57 19.02 7.17
CA GLY A 148 49.97 18.64 6.92
C GLY A 148 50.89 19.79 6.52
N ASP A 149 50.33 20.89 5.98
CA ASP A 149 51.12 22.03 5.48
C ASP A 149 51.65 22.96 6.60
N ASN A 150 51.24 22.76 7.86
CA ASN A 150 51.69 23.57 9.01
C ASN A 150 52.95 23.02 9.74
N VAL A 151 53.59 21.95 9.24
CA VAL A 151 54.74 21.32 9.92
C VAL A 151 56.08 21.56 9.19
N ALA A 152 56.09 22.30 8.07
CA ALA A 152 57.28 22.52 7.25
C ALA A 152 57.90 23.93 7.34
N GLN A 153 57.61 24.69 8.40
CA GLN A 153 58.29 25.97 8.69
C GLN A 153 58.68 26.03 10.16
N ALA A 154 59.81 25.41 10.50
CA ALA A 154 60.55 25.62 11.74
C ALA A 154 62.04 25.70 11.42
#